data_AF-A0A939IFS8-F1
#
_entry.id   AF-A0A939IFS8-F1
#
_cell.length_a   1.000
_cell.length_b   1.000
_cell.length_c   1.000
_cell.angle_alpha   90.00
_cell.angle_beta   90.00
_cell.angle_gamma   90.00
#
_symmetry.space_group_name_H-M   'P 1'
#
loop_
_entity.id
_entity.type
_entity.pdbx_description
1 polymer ?
#
loop_
_entity_poly.entity_id
_entity_poly.type
_entity_poly.pdbx_seq_one_letter_code
_entity_poly.pdbx_strand_id
1 'polypeptide(L)'
;MKVISMNDTLRQLLIMERTKKGWNKSKLSMEIGKANNFISLIESGTIKSIKKEDFKSIWIALLNLSQEEAEDYIIELINSESQIESNTEDSNKDGEIVYYDEENNDNNLKSFKKITDNIQFKFDKAFKNNSQYAFASVGNFMENIQFDIGFTLALIRIPFYLLKGTDKSVRQELFNDISDVVKKYLDKYVVKDSSEEKNNNEI
;
A
#
# COMPACT_ATOMS: atom_id res chain seq x y z
N MET A 1 -5.30 28.39 -15.08
CA MET A 1 -6.18 27.57 -14.22
C MET A 1 -5.28 26.73 -13.34
N LYS A 2 -5.32 26.90 -12.00
CA LYS A 2 -4.43 26.18 -11.09
C LYS A 2 -5.00 24.77 -10.89
N VAL A 3 -4.20 23.75 -11.18
CA VAL A 3 -4.58 22.34 -10.99
C VAL A 3 -3.82 21.78 -9.80
N ILE A 4 -4.46 20.90 -9.05
CA ILE A 4 -3.91 20.16 -7.93
C ILE A 4 -3.65 18.73 -8.42
N SER A 5 -2.44 18.24 -8.19
CA SER A 5 -2.11 16.85 -8.44
C SER A 5 -2.75 16.00 -7.35
N MET A 6 -3.56 15.02 -7.71
CA MET A 6 -4.15 14.08 -6.76
C MET A 6 -3.11 12.98 -6.49
N ASN A 7 -2.50 13.00 -5.31
CA ASN A 7 -1.70 11.90 -4.76
C ASN A 7 -2.60 10.94 -3.97
N ASP A 8 -2.04 9.83 -3.49
CA ASP A 8 -2.80 8.83 -2.75
C ASP A 8 -3.23 9.32 -1.36
N THR A 9 -2.44 10.18 -0.71
CA THR A 9 -2.77 10.81 0.57
C THR A 9 -4.05 11.63 0.49
N LEU A 10 -4.17 12.51 -0.51
CA LEU A 10 -5.36 13.31 -0.77
C LEU A 10 -6.57 12.43 -1.12
N ARG A 11 -6.36 11.31 -1.81
CA ARG A 11 -7.43 10.34 -2.11
C ARG A 11 -7.89 9.62 -0.84
N GLN A 12 -6.98 9.15 -0.01
CA GLN A 12 -7.33 8.47 1.24
C GLN A 12 -8.02 9.42 2.21
N LEU A 13 -7.56 10.67 2.30
CA LEU A 13 -8.21 11.70 3.11
C LEU A 13 -9.63 11.98 2.61
N LEU A 14 -9.81 12.10 1.29
CA LEU A 14 -11.13 12.24 0.67
C LEU A 14 -12.03 11.04 0.98
N ILE A 15 -11.52 9.82 0.83
CA ILE A 15 -12.24 8.57 1.13
C ILE A 15 -12.65 8.55 2.60
N MET A 16 -11.73 8.88 3.51
CA MET A 16 -11.93 8.87 4.94
C MET A 16 -13.01 9.88 5.35
N GLU A 17 -12.86 11.15 4.96
CA GLU A 17 -13.82 12.20 5.32
C GLU A 17 -15.20 11.97 4.68
N ARG A 18 -15.25 11.49 3.43
CA ARG A 18 -16.51 11.08 2.81
C ARG A 18 -17.19 9.93 3.56
N THR A 19 -16.42 8.92 3.97
CA THR A 19 -16.94 7.73 4.66
C THR A 19 -17.37 8.07 6.08
N LYS A 20 -16.63 8.92 6.78
CA LYS A 20 -17.01 9.48 8.10
C LYS A 20 -18.33 10.25 8.04
N LYS A 21 -18.58 10.97 6.94
CA LYS A 21 -19.88 11.64 6.69
C LYS A 21 -20.99 10.68 6.22
N GLY A 22 -20.68 9.40 5.98
CA GLY A 22 -21.62 8.40 5.50
C GLY A 22 -22.11 8.65 4.06
N TRP A 23 -21.38 9.42 3.25
CA TRP A 23 -21.79 9.75 1.89
C TRP A 23 -21.27 8.73 0.89
N ASN A 24 -22.10 8.33 -0.06
CA ASN A 24 -21.63 7.53 -1.20
C ASN A 24 -20.99 8.43 -2.28
N LYS A 25 -20.18 7.84 -3.16
CA LYS A 25 -19.39 8.58 -4.18
C LYS A 25 -20.28 9.38 -5.13
N SER A 26 -21.43 8.82 -5.52
CA SER A 26 -22.38 9.49 -6.42
C SER A 26 -23.01 10.70 -5.76
N LYS A 27 -23.36 10.62 -4.47
CA LYS A 27 -23.96 11.71 -3.70
C LYS A 27 -23.00 12.90 -3.64
N LEU A 28 -21.74 12.68 -3.26
CA LEU A 28 -20.75 13.75 -3.24
C LEU A 28 -20.52 14.35 -4.63
N SER A 29 -20.49 13.52 -5.68
CA SER A 29 -20.33 14.01 -7.06
C SER A 29 -21.48 14.93 -7.49
N MET A 30 -22.72 14.57 -7.15
CA MET A 30 -23.89 15.39 -7.45
C MET A 30 -23.93 16.67 -6.63
N GLU A 31 -23.57 16.59 -5.35
CA GLU A 31 -23.54 17.75 -4.43
C GLU A 31 -22.62 18.87 -4.94
N ILE A 32 -21.49 18.49 -5.56
CA ILE A 32 -20.53 19.45 -6.14
C ILE A 32 -20.81 19.77 -7.62
N GLY A 33 -21.96 19.35 -8.16
CA GLY A 33 -22.37 19.64 -9.55
C GLY A 33 -21.56 18.92 -10.63
N LYS A 34 -21.02 17.72 -10.33
CA LYS A 34 -20.22 16.91 -11.26
C LYS A 34 -20.96 15.64 -11.68
N ALA A 35 -20.44 14.97 -12.71
CA ALA A 35 -20.97 13.68 -13.16
C ALA A 35 -20.92 12.65 -12.03
N ASN A 36 -21.92 11.75 -11.94
CA ASN A 36 -22.07 10.77 -10.85
C ASN A 36 -20.84 9.92 -10.56
N ASN A 37 -19.98 9.69 -11.55
CA ASN A 37 -18.77 8.89 -11.43
C ASN A 37 -17.52 9.72 -11.05
N PHE A 38 -17.61 11.05 -10.96
CA PHE A 38 -16.46 11.94 -10.79
C PHE A 38 -15.63 11.61 -9.55
N ILE A 39 -16.26 11.51 -8.37
CA ILE A 39 -15.55 11.11 -7.14
C ILE A 39 -15.00 9.69 -7.24
N SER A 40 -15.71 8.79 -7.92
CA SER A 40 -15.21 7.43 -8.13
C SER A 40 -13.92 7.40 -8.93
N LEU A 41 -13.82 8.24 -9.97
CA LEU A 41 -12.63 8.35 -10.82
C LEU A 41 -11.46 9.04 -10.10
N ILE A 42 -11.76 9.92 -9.14
CA ILE A 42 -10.74 10.53 -8.27
C ILE A 42 -10.19 9.47 -7.31
N GLU A 43 -11.08 8.79 -6.58
CA GLU A 43 -10.70 7.79 -5.57
C GLU A 43 -10.00 6.56 -6.18
N SER A 44 -10.31 6.19 -7.43
CA SER A 44 -9.66 5.07 -8.13
C SER A 44 -8.31 5.41 -8.74
N GLY A 45 -7.85 6.67 -8.65
CA GLY A 45 -6.60 7.10 -9.29
C GLY A 45 -6.70 7.33 -10.80
N THR A 46 -7.89 7.20 -11.40
CA THR A 46 -8.09 7.47 -12.83
C THR A 46 -7.89 8.96 -13.14
N ILE A 47 -8.36 9.85 -12.27
CA ILE A 47 -8.09 11.29 -12.34
C ILE A 47 -6.81 11.59 -11.55
N LYS A 48 -5.76 11.97 -12.27
CA LYS A 48 -4.44 12.34 -11.70
C LYS A 48 -4.36 13.79 -11.25
N SER A 49 -5.21 14.66 -11.77
CA SER A 49 -5.25 16.07 -11.40
C SER A 49 -6.65 16.64 -11.48
N ILE A 50 -6.94 17.59 -10.59
CA ILE A 50 -8.23 18.23 -10.45
C ILE A 50 -8.05 19.75 -10.46
N LYS A 51 -9.05 20.50 -10.93
CA LYS A 51 -9.05 21.96 -10.83
C LYS A 51 -9.14 22.36 -9.36
N LYS A 52 -8.40 23.39 -8.95
CA LYS A 52 -8.41 23.87 -7.56
C LYS A 52 -9.83 24.19 -7.08
N GLU A 53 -10.66 24.77 -7.94
CA GLU A 53 -12.05 25.12 -7.64
C GLU A 53 -12.93 23.88 -7.39
N ASP A 54 -12.69 22.80 -8.14
CA ASP A 54 -13.40 21.53 -7.97
C ASP A 54 -12.94 20.83 -6.69
N PHE A 55 -11.64 20.86 -6.39
CA PHE A 55 -11.09 20.35 -5.15
C PHE A 55 -11.62 21.10 -3.93
N LYS A 56 -11.72 22.42 -4.03
CA LYS A 56 -12.31 23.28 -3.01
C LYS A 56 -13.77 22.96 -2.74
N SER A 57 -14.55 22.75 -3.80
CA SER A 57 -15.97 22.39 -3.69
C SER A 57 -16.17 21.06 -2.95
N ILE A 58 -15.25 20.11 -3.12
CA ILE A 58 -15.26 18.84 -2.38
C ILE A 58 -15.13 19.08 -0.87
N TRP A 59 -14.12 19.85 -0.43
CA TRP A 59 -13.88 20.07 1.00
C TRP A 59 -14.94 20.94 1.66
N ILE A 60 -15.47 21.94 0.95
CA ILE A 60 -16.65 22.69 1.40
C ILE A 60 -17.82 21.74 1.64
N ALA A 61 -18.11 20.86 0.68
CA ALA A 61 -19.23 19.92 0.80
C ALA A 61 -19.02 18.88 1.91
N LEU A 62 -17.79 18.43 2.17
CA LEU A 62 -17.49 17.41 3.18
C LEU A 62 -17.38 17.98 4.59
N LEU A 63 -16.60 19.03 4.77
CA LEU A 63 -16.28 19.60 6.07
C LEU A 63 -17.20 20.77 6.46
N ASN A 64 -18.12 21.15 5.57
CA ASN A 64 -19.05 22.25 5.77
C ASN A 64 -18.35 23.60 6.03
N LEU A 65 -17.22 23.80 5.35
CA LEU A 65 -16.38 24.99 5.46
C LEU A 65 -16.93 26.13 4.62
N SER A 66 -16.66 27.37 5.04
CA SER A 66 -16.82 28.55 4.17
C SER A 66 -15.78 28.56 3.04
N GLN A 67 -15.97 29.45 2.07
CA GLN A 67 -15.02 29.62 0.96
C GLN A 67 -13.63 30.05 1.43
N GLU A 68 -13.53 30.82 2.51
CA GLU A 68 -12.25 31.31 3.04
C GLU A 68 -11.54 30.19 3.82
N GLU A 69 -12.26 29.53 4.73
CA GLU A 69 -11.74 28.39 5.49
C GLU A 69 -11.30 27.22 4.60
N ALA A 70 -12.01 26.96 3.50
CA ALA A 70 -11.60 25.95 2.55
C ALA A 70 -10.31 26.32 1.78
N GLU A 71 -10.06 27.60 1.57
CA GLU A 71 -8.83 28.07 0.92
C GLU A 71 -7.63 27.86 1.84
N ASP A 72 -7.76 28.27 3.11
CA ASP A 72 -6.75 28.10 4.14
C ASP A 72 -6.49 26.63 4.42
N TYR A 73 -7.55 25.82 4.53
CA TYR A 73 -7.43 24.37 4.68
C TYR A 73 -6.68 23.74 3.52
N ILE A 74 -6.93 24.13 2.27
CA ILE A 74 -6.18 23.60 1.11
C ILE A 74 -4.73 24.05 1.14
N ILE A 75 -4.45 25.30 1.54
CA ILE A 75 -3.07 25.80 1.66
C ILE A 75 -2.35 25.04 2.76
N GLU A 76 -2.97 24.84 3.92
CA GLU A 76 -2.43 24.04 5.01
C GLU A 76 -2.22 22.60 4.58
N LEU A 77 -3.19 21.97 3.92
CA LEU A 77 -3.08 20.61 3.39
C LEU A 77 -1.89 20.44 2.45
N ILE A 78 -1.67 21.43 1.56
CA ILE A 78 -0.54 21.44 0.62
C ILE A 78 0.79 21.81 1.31
N ASN A 79 0.77 22.65 2.35
CA ASN A 79 1.98 23.11 3.03
C ASN A 79 2.43 22.15 4.15
N SER A 80 1.50 21.49 4.84
CA SER A 80 1.78 20.40 5.78
C SER A 80 2.45 19.24 5.05
N GLU A 81 2.11 19.02 3.78
CA GLU A 81 2.82 18.10 2.88
C GLU A 81 4.30 18.53 2.66
N SER A 82 4.66 19.82 2.73
CA SER A 82 6.02 20.33 2.47
C SER A 82 6.92 20.49 3.71
N GLN A 83 6.36 20.61 4.92
CA GLN A 83 7.13 20.82 6.15
C GLN A 83 7.62 19.50 6.79
N ILE A 84 7.00 18.37 6.43
CA ILE A 84 7.40 17.03 6.90
C ILE A 84 8.72 16.58 6.23
N GLU A 85 9.12 17.21 5.12
CA GLU A 85 10.28 16.85 4.28
C GLU A 85 11.66 17.28 4.84
N SER A 86 11.74 18.01 5.96
CA SER A 86 13.01 18.65 6.40
C SER A 86 13.57 18.24 7.77
N ASN A 87 12.83 17.48 8.59
CA ASN A 87 13.28 17.09 9.93
C ASN A 87 12.96 15.62 10.24
N THR A 88 13.79 14.68 9.79
CA THR A 88 13.85 13.35 10.40
C THR A 88 15.28 12.81 10.37
N GLU A 89 16.09 13.30 11.31
CA GLU A 89 17.12 12.47 11.93
C GLU A 89 16.43 11.54 12.95
N ASP A 90 16.89 10.28 12.94
CA ASP A 90 16.51 9.16 13.79
C ASP A 90 15.90 9.49 15.16
N SER A 91 14.71 8.95 15.44
CA SER A 91 14.51 8.22 16.70
C SER A 91 13.27 7.32 16.65
N ASN A 92 13.54 6.03 16.82
CA ASN A 92 12.59 4.93 17.01
C ASN A 92 11.47 5.27 18.02
N LYS A 93 10.20 5.10 17.61
CA LYS A 93 9.11 4.62 18.48
C LYS A 93 8.12 3.76 17.69
N ASP A 94 7.61 2.76 18.39
CA ASP A 94 6.79 1.65 17.92
C ASP A 94 5.50 2.06 17.18
N GLY A 95 5.17 1.33 16.11
CA GLY A 95 3.77 1.03 15.77
C GLY A 95 3.07 1.88 14.69
N GLU A 96 3.75 2.78 13.96
CA GLU A 96 3.10 3.55 12.89
C GLU A 96 3.17 2.85 11.52
N ILE A 97 2.02 2.87 10.83
CA ILE A 97 1.84 2.39 9.46
C ILE A 97 2.79 3.19 8.56
N VAL A 98 3.71 2.49 7.91
CA VAL A 98 4.65 3.05 6.92
C VAL A 98 3.86 3.45 5.67
N TYR A 99 3.54 4.74 5.53
CA TYR A 99 3.05 5.30 4.28
C TYR A 99 4.25 5.67 3.40
N TYR A 100 4.35 5.02 2.24
CA TYR A 100 5.33 5.35 1.22
C TYR A 100 4.82 6.56 0.43
N ASP A 101 5.38 7.76 0.67
CA ASP A 101 5.15 8.89 -0.23
C ASP A 101 5.86 8.63 -1.58
N GLU A 102 5.09 8.61 -2.67
CA GLU A 102 5.63 8.63 -4.03
C GLU A 102 6.25 10.02 -4.29
N GLU A 103 7.55 10.14 -4.06
CA GLU A 103 8.35 11.20 -4.68
C GLU A 103 8.14 11.12 -6.20
N ASN A 104 7.53 12.16 -6.79
CA ASN A 104 7.50 12.37 -8.24
C ASN A 104 8.88 12.88 -8.71
N ASN A 105 9.90 12.11 -8.39
CA ASN A 105 11.25 12.25 -8.87
C ASN A 105 11.26 11.43 -10.15
N ASP A 106 11.31 12.08 -11.32
CA ASP A 106 11.33 11.39 -12.62
C ASP A 106 12.49 10.37 -12.67
N ASN A 107 13.52 10.53 -11.83
CA ASN A 107 14.56 9.55 -11.56
C ASN A 107 14.09 8.36 -10.70
N ASN A 108 13.25 8.55 -9.68
CA ASN A 108 12.64 7.46 -8.89
C ASN A 108 11.61 6.69 -9.72
N LEU A 109 10.79 7.36 -10.53
CA LEU A 109 9.85 6.67 -11.42
C LEU A 109 10.60 5.87 -12.50
N LYS A 110 11.67 6.44 -13.09
CA LYS A 110 12.56 5.70 -14.00
C LYS A 110 13.29 4.56 -13.29
N SER A 111 13.71 4.75 -12.04
CA SER A 111 14.38 3.72 -11.24
C SER A 111 13.42 2.61 -10.84
N PHE A 112 12.20 2.95 -10.42
CA PHE A 112 11.13 2.02 -10.11
C PHE A 112 10.74 1.23 -11.35
N LYS A 113 10.50 1.90 -12.48
CA LYS A 113 10.23 1.23 -13.76
C LYS A 113 11.38 0.30 -14.16
N LYS A 114 12.63 0.74 -14.01
CA LYS A 114 13.80 -0.11 -14.27
C LYS A 114 13.84 -1.32 -13.35
N ILE A 115 13.46 -1.16 -12.08
CA ILE A 115 13.36 -2.27 -11.12
C ILE A 115 12.23 -3.22 -11.52
N THR A 116 11.04 -2.72 -11.86
CA THR A 116 9.90 -3.56 -12.28
C THR A 116 10.20 -4.29 -13.58
N ASP A 117 10.81 -3.63 -14.57
CA ASP A 117 11.22 -4.24 -15.83
C ASP A 117 12.24 -5.36 -15.59
N ASN A 118 13.18 -5.15 -14.65
CA ASN A 118 14.17 -6.17 -14.30
C ASN A 118 13.53 -7.34 -13.54
N ILE A 119 12.60 -7.09 -12.61
CA ILE A 119 11.83 -8.13 -11.92
C ILE A 119 11.08 -8.98 -12.94
N GLN A 120 10.33 -8.35 -13.86
CA GLN A 120 9.61 -9.03 -14.92
C GLN A 120 10.55 -9.90 -15.76
N PHE A 121 11.66 -9.34 -16.23
CA PHE A 121 12.66 -10.09 -17.00
C PHE A 121 13.22 -11.31 -16.26
N LYS A 122 13.44 -11.21 -14.95
CA LYS A 122 13.92 -12.33 -14.13
C LYS A 122 12.86 -13.42 -13.99
N PHE A 123 11.60 -13.06 -13.79
CA PHE A 123 10.50 -14.01 -13.76
C PHE A 123 10.25 -14.67 -15.11
N ASP A 124 10.34 -13.94 -16.22
CA ASP A 124 10.25 -14.51 -17.57
C ASP A 124 11.35 -15.55 -17.81
N LYS A 125 12.58 -15.27 -17.36
CA LYS A 125 13.68 -16.23 -17.40
C LYS A 125 13.43 -17.46 -16.52
N ALA A 126 12.94 -17.25 -15.30
CA ALA A 126 12.60 -18.35 -14.40
C ALA A 126 11.50 -19.23 -14.99
N PHE A 127 10.47 -18.62 -15.58
CA PHE A 127 9.36 -19.31 -16.21
C PHE A 127 9.80 -20.16 -17.41
N LYS A 128 10.69 -19.63 -18.26
CA LYS A 128 11.26 -20.40 -19.38
C LYS A 128 12.06 -21.63 -18.94
N ASN A 129 12.71 -21.55 -17.77
CA ASN A 129 13.52 -22.65 -17.23
C ASN A 129 12.70 -23.65 -16.41
N ASN A 130 11.73 -23.17 -15.63
CA ASN A 130 10.84 -23.99 -14.81
C ASN A 130 9.51 -23.23 -14.59
N SER A 131 8.57 -23.43 -15.52
CA SER A 131 7.29 -22.72 -15.56
C SER A 131 6.43 -23.00 -14.33
N GLN A 132 6.36 -24.25 -13.87
CA GLN A 132 5.57 -24.63 -12.71
C GLN A 132 6.10 -23.98 -11.44
N TYR A 133 7.41 -24.02 -11.21
CA TYR A 133 8.03 -23.38 -10.05
C TYR A 133 7.83 -21.86 -10.08
N ALA A 134 8.06 -21.23 -11.24
CA ALA A 134 7.89 -19.78 -11.39
C ALA A 134 6.44 -19.35 -11.16
N PHE A 135 5.48 -20.07 -11.73
CA PHE A 135 4.05 -19.78 -11.56
C PHE A 135 3.60 -19.96 -10.10
N ALA A 136 3.98 -21.07 -9.46
CA ALA A 136 3.68 -21.30 -8.05
C ALA A 136 4.34 -20.24 -7.15
N SER A 137 5.57 -19.81 -7.46
CA SER A 137 6.26 -18.77 -6.68
C SER A 137 5.56 -17.43 -6.76
N VAL A 138 5.12 -17.01 -7.96
CA VAL A 138 4.36 -15.76 -8.14
C VAL A 138 2.98 -15.87 -7.48
N GLY A 139 2.29 -17.01 -7.65
CA GLY A 139 1.00 -17.26 -7.01
C GLY A 139 1.10 -17.15 -5.48
N ASN A 140 2.04 -17.87 -4.86
CA ASN A 140 2.25 -17.82 -3.41
C ASN A 140 2.62 -16.42 -2.92
N PHE A 141 3.42 -15.68 -3.68
CA PHE A 141 3.74 -14.29 -3.35
C PHE A 141 2.49 -13.41 -3.30
N MET A 142 1.57 -13.57 -4.25
CA MET A 142 0.29 -12.84 -4.27
C MET A 142 -0.59 -13.20 -3.07
N GLU A 143 -0.71 -14.48 -2.75
CA GLU A 143 -1.47 -14.95 -1.56
C GLU A 143 -0.86 -14.40 -0.27
N ASN A 144 0.47 -14.40 -0.14
CA ASN A 144 1.16 -13.86 1.03
C ASN A 144 0.93 -12.36 1.21
N ILE A 145 0.97 -11.57 0.13
CA ILE A 145 0.64 -10.13 0.19
C ILE A 145 -0.80 -9.92 0.66
N GLN A 146 -1.75 -10.71 0.14
CA GLN A 146 -3.17 -10.59 0.50
C GLN A 146 -3.41 -10.93 1.98
N PHE A 147 -2.67 -11.89 2.52
CA PHE A 147 -2.70 -12.22 3.94
C PHE A 147 -2.18 -11.07 4.81
N ASP A 148 -0.93 -10.62 4.57
CA ASP A 148 -0.32 -9.50 5.29
C ASP A 148 0.82 -8.89 4.47
N ILE A 149 0.58 -7.70 3.94
CA ILE A 149 1.56 -6.96 3.13
C ILE A 149 2.76 -6.50 3.96
N GLY A 150 2.56 -6.06 5.20
CA GLY A 150 3.64 -5.54 6.04
C GLY A 150 4.63 -6.65 6.41
N PHE A 151 4.08 -7.80 6.82
CA PHE A 151 4.86 -9.00 7.12
C PHE A 151 5.58 -9.52 5.87
N THR A 152 4.90 -9.60 4.73
CA THR A 152 5.48 -10.10 3.47
C THR A 152 6.62 -9.20 2.98
N LEU A 153 6.47 -7.88 3.04
CA LEU A 153 7.53 -6.93 2.70
C LEU A 153 8.73 -7.03 3.65
N ALA A 154 8.49 -7.27 4.94
CA ALA A 154 9.57 -7.49 5.91
C ALA A 154 10.40 -8.74 5.56
N LEU A 155 9.76 -9.83 5.13
CA LEU A 155 10.45 -11.04 4.68
C LEU A 155 11.27 -10.83 3.40
N ILE A 156 10.73 -10.08 2.42
CA ILE A 156 11.44 -9.80 1.16
C ILE A 156 12.65 -8.88 1.37
N ARG A 157 12.61 -8.02 2.39
CA ARG A 157 13.74 -7.15 2.76
C ARG A 157 14.97 -7.91 3.24
N ILE A 158 14.85 -9.20 3.57
CA ILE A 158 16.00 -10.02 3.96
C ILE A 158 17.00 -10.08 2.78
N PRO A 159 18.24 -9.60 2.97
CA PRO A 159 19.18 -9.37 1.88
C PRO A 159 19.89 -10.67 1.45
N PHE A 160 19.15 -11.68 0.98
CA PHE A 160 19.70 -12.96 0.53
C PHE A 160 20.76 -12.82 -0.58
N TYR A 161 20.77 -11.69 -1.31
CA TYR A 161 21.82 -11.39 -2.29
C TYR A 161 23.22 -11.25 -1.67
N LEU A 162 23.33 -10.96 -0.38
CA LEU A 162 24.62 -10.93 0.34
C LEU A 162 25.23 -12.33 0.49
N LEU A 163 24.45 -13.38 0.32
CA LEU A 163 24.94 -14.77 0.26
C LEU A 163 25.58 -15.11 -1.09
N LYS A 164 25.67 -14.15 -2.02
CA LYS A 164 26.36 -14.37 -3.29
C LYS A 164 27.82 -14.74 -3.05
N GLY A 165 28.22 -15.89 -3.58
CA GLY A 165 29.57 -16.44 -3.40
C GLY A 165 29.68 -17.47 -2.27
N THR A 166 28.62 -17.67 -1.48
CA THR A 166 28.54 -18.78 -0.54
C THR A 166 28.26 -20.11 -1.24
N ASP A 167 28.77 -21.19 -0.64
CA ASP A 167 28.52 -22.53 -1.12
C ASP A 167 27.05 -22.89 -1.13
N LYS A 168 26.69 -23.84 -2.01
CA LYS A 168 25.30 -24.32 -2.10
C LYS A 168 24.84 -24.97 -0.79
N SER A 169 25.75 -25.63 -0.06
CA SER A 169 25.46 -26.23 1.25
C SER A 169 25.02 -25.19 2.27
N VAL A 170 25.74 -24.07 2.38
CA VAL A 170 25.42 -22.98 3.32
C VAL A 170 24.04 -22.38 3.02
N ARG A 171 23.71 -22.20 1.74
CA ARG A 171 22.38 -21.72 1.34
C ARG A 171 21.27 -22.72 1.65
N GLN A 172 21.57 -24.02 1.55
CA GLN A 172 20.62 -25.08 1.89
C GLN A 172 20.39 -25.17 3.40
N GLU A 173 21.45 -25.04 4.19
CA GLU A 173 21.38 -25.01 5.66
C GLU A 173 20.49 -23.86 6.14
N LEU A 174 20.74 -22.64 5.65
CA LEU A 174 19.88 -21.49 5.94
C LEU A 174 18.41 -21.73 5.55
N PHE A 175 18.16 -22.35 4.40
CA PHE A 175 16.79 -22.65 3.98
C PHE A 175 16.11 -23.63 4.94
N ASN A 176 16.83 -24.64 5.41
CA ASN A 176 16.32 -25.60 6.38
C ASN A 176 16.01 -24.90 7.72
N ASP A 177 16.90 -24.03 8.20
CA ASP A 177 16.70 -23.26 9.42
C ASP A 177 15.42 -22.41 9.35
N ILE A 178 15.21 -21.71 8.23
CA ILE A 178 13.99 -20.94 7.98
C ILE A 178 12.76 -21.86 8.01
N SER A 179 12.83 -23.02 7.34
CA SER A 179 11.72 -23.98 7.30
C SER A 179 11.36 -24.48 8.70
N ASP A 180 12.36 -24.78 9.52
CA ASP A 180 12.15 -25.31 10.87
C ASP A 180 11.59 -24.25 11.82
N VAL A 181 12.01 -22.99 11.67
CA VAL A 181 11.37 -21.86 12.37
C VAL A 181 9.90 -21.75 11.99
N VAL A 182 9.55 -21.82 10.70
CA VAL A 182 8.15 -21.72 10.24
C VAL A 182 7.31 -22.88 10.79
N LYS A 183 7.79 -24.13 10.67
CA LYS A 183 7.10 -25.31 11.21
C LYS A 183 6.84 -25.20 12.71
N LYS A 184 7.83 -24.75 13.48
CA LYS A 184 7.72 -24.54 14.93
C LYS A 184 6.56 -23.61 15.30
N TYR A 185 6.26 -22.60 14.48
CA TYR A 185 5.11 -21.73 14.71
C TYR A 185 3.82 -22.35 14.20
N LEU A 186 3.81 -22.99 13.03
CA LEU A 186 2.61 -23.67 12.51
C LEU A 186 2.11 -24.75 13.47
N ASP A 187 2.99 -25.61 13.99
CA ASP A 187 2.62 -26.68 14.91
C ASP A 187 1.99 -26.15 16.21
N LYS A 188 2.37 -24.95 16.66
CA LYS A 188 1.80 -24.31 17.85
C LYS A 188 0.36 -23.81 17.64
N TYR A 189 0.01 -23.46 16.40
CA TYR A 189 -1.30 -22.88 16.08
C TYR A 189 -2.26 -23.90 15.45
N VAL A 190 -1.78 -24.88 14.70
CA VAL A 190 -2.60 -25.99 14.17
C VAL A 190 -3.16 -26.88 15.29
N VAL A 191 -2.48 -26.96 16.44
CA VAL A 191 -2.96 -27.70 17.63
C VAL A 191 -4.09 -26.94 18.37
N LYS A 192 -4.24 -25.62 18.19
CA LYS A 192 -5.31 -24.86 18.86
C LYS A 192 -6.68 -25.06 18.22
N ASP A 193 -6.78 -25.04 16.90
CA ASP A 193 -8.07 -25.17 16.19
C ASP A 193 -8.74 -26.54 16.40
N SER A 194 -7.96 -27.61 16.66
CA SER A 194 -8.50 -28.95 16.92
C SER A 194 -8.95 -29.19 18.37
N SER A 195 -8.76 -28.20 19.27
CA SER A 195 -9.14 -28.28 20.69
C SER A 195 -10.40 -27.47 21.05
N GLU A 196 -10.85 -26.54 20.19
CA GLU A 196 -12.08 -25.76 20.41
C GLU A 196 -13.32 -26.40 19.76
N GLU A 197 -13.19 -27.30 18.78
CA GLU A 197 -14.34 -28.01 18.18
C GLU A 197 -14.90 -29.15 19.06
N LYS A 198 -14.21 -29.58 20.12
CA LYS A 198 -14.68 -30.70 20.97
C LYS A 198 -15.60 -30.31 22.13
N ASN A 199 -15.81 -29.03 22.40
CA ASN A 199 -16.63 -28.58 23.55
C ASN A 199 -18.04 -28.08 23.19
N ASN A 200 -18.45 -28.13 21.92
CA ASN A 200 -19.78 -27.69 21.47
C ASN A 200 -20.75 -28.82 21.09
N ASN A 201 -20.42 -30.09 21.36
CA ASN A 201 -21.27 -31.26 21.07
C ASN A 201 -21.64 -32.09 22.31
N GLU A 202 -21.80 -31.45 23.48
CA GLU A 202 -22.48 -32.05 24.63
C GLU A 202 -23.50 -31.06 25.22
N ILE A 203 -24.67 -30.98 24.59
CA ILE A 203 -25.95 -30.61 25.24
C ILE A 203 -27.02 -31.58 24.77
#